data_AF-A0A924J1K2-F1
#
_entry.id   AF-A0A924J1K2-F1
#
_cell.length_a   1.000
_cell.length_b   1.000
_cell.length_c   1.000
_cell.angle_alpha   90.00
_cell.angle_beta   90.00
_cell.angle_gamma   90.00
#
_symmetry.space_group_name_H-M   'P 1'
#
loop_
_entity.id
_entity.type
_entity.pdbx_description
1 polymer ?
#
loop_
_entity_poly.entity_id
_entity_poly.type
_entity_poly.pdbx_seq_one_letter_code
_entity_poly.pdbx_strand_id
1 'polypeptide(L)'
;MKKVLFIDRDGTLILEPPNDFQVDSLEKLEFYPKVLQNLAKIVNELDYELVMVTNQDGLGTESFPEDSFDLPHQKMLRILESEGIIFSEQLIDDSFEKDNSPNRKPRLGMLQKYVHGN
;
A
#
# COMPACT_ATOMS: atom_id res chain seq x y z
N MET A 1 -10.21 21.81 5.56
CA MET A 1 -10.42 20.48 4.97
C MET A 1 -9.04 19.90 4.68
N LYS A 2 -8.70 18.75 5.25
CA LYS A 2 -7.39 18.11 5.02
C LYS A 2 -7.43 17.40 3.67
N LYS A 3 -6.41 17.61 2.82
CA LYS A 3 -6.34 16.91 1.53
C LYS A 3 -5.64 15.57 1.75
N VAL A 4 -6.24 14.50 1.22
CA VAL A 4 -5.71 13.15 1.38
C VAL A 4 -5.39 12.59 0.00
N LEU A 5 -4.23 11.95 -0.12
CA LEU A 5 -3.82 11.21 -1.31
C LEU A 5 -3.81 9.72 -0.96
N PHE A 6 -4.79 8.99 -1.47
CA PHE A 6 -4.88 7.53 -1.36
C PHE A 6 -4.04 6.89 -2.46
N ILE A 7 -3.06 6.09 -2.09
CA ILE A 7 -2.07 5.51 -3.01
C ILE A 7 -2.11 3.99 -2.90
N ASP A 8 -2.24 3.32 -4.05
CA ASP A 8 -2.10 1.86 -4.10
C ASP A 8 -0.64 1.43 -3.92
N ARG A 9 -0.40 0.18 -3.51
CA ARG A 9 0.95 -0.35 -3.31
C ARG A 9 1.48 -1.05 -4.56
N ASP A 10 0.95 -2.23 -4.86
CA ASP A 10 1.37 -3.05 -6.00
C ASP A 10 0.84 -2.44 -7.29
N GLY A 11 1.67 -2.39 -8.33
CA GLY A 11 1.32 -1.75 -9.61
C GLY A 11 1.29 -0.21 -9.57
N THR A 12 1.64 0.41 -8.43
CA THR A 12 1.69 1.88 -8.28
C THR A 12 2.97 2.37 -7.60
N LEU A 13 3.26 1.90 -6.39
CA LEU A 13 4.52 2.21 -5.70
C LEU A 13 5.64 1.28 -6.14
N ILE A 14 5.32 0.00 -6.16
CA ILE A 14 6.22 -1.11 -6.50
C ILE A 14 5.63 -1.92 -7.64
N LEU A 15 6.49 -2.59 -8.42
CA LEU A 15 6.06 -3.45 -9.51
C LEU A 15 5.27 -4.63 -8.94
N GLU A 16 4.13 -4.92 -9.55
CA GLU A 16 3.34 -6.11 -9.23
C GLU A 16 3.96 -7.34 -9.93
N PRO A 17 4.32 -8.41 -9.19
CA PRO A 17 4.90 -9.61 -9.79
C PRO A 17 3.92 -10.28 -10.77
N PRO A 18 4.35 -10.66 -11.99
CA PRO A 18 3.42 -11.12 -13.03
C PRO A 18 2.87 -12.54 -12.82
N ASN A 19 3.42 -13.29 -11.87
CA ASN A 19 3.13 -14.72 -11.71
C ASN A 19 2.05 -14.98 -10.64
N ASP A 20 2.25 -14.40 -9.45
CA ASP A 20 1.41 -14.60 -8.27
C ASP A 20 0.81 -13.30 -7.74
N PHE A 21 1.20 -12.15 -8.31
CA PHE A 21 0.76 -10.82 -7.90
C PHE A 21 1.08 -10.49 -6.43
N GLN A 22 2.09 -11.16 -5.85
CA GLN A 22 2.47 -11.05 -4.45
C GLN A 22 3.94 -10.71 -4.28
N VAL A 23 4.23 -9.57 -3.64
CA VAL A 23 5.57 -9.21 -3.19
C VAL A 23 5.81 -9.84 -1.81
N ASP A 24 6.21 -11.10 -1.83
CA ASP A 24 6.42 -11.98 -0.67
C ASP A 24 7.91 -12.22 -0.32
N SER A 25 8.81 -11.52 -1.02
CA SER A 25 10.26 -11.63 -0.85
C SER A 25 10.95 -10.32 -1.23
N LEU A 26 12.19 -10.14 -0.78
CA LEU A 26 12.99 -8.95 -1.11
C LEU A 26 13.43 -8.92 -2.58
N GLU A 27 13.58 -10.09 -3.20
CA GLU A 27 13.94 -10.24 -4.62
C GLU A 27 12.82 -9.75 -5.55
N LYS A 28 11.57 -9.79 -5.09
CA LYS A 28 10.41 -9.26 -5.83
C LYS A 28 10.18 -7.77 -5.60
N LEU A 29 10.84 -7.15 -4.61
CA LEU A 29 10.64 -5.75 -4.27
C LEU A 29 11.36 -4.82 -5.26
N GLU A 30 10.60 -4.30 -6.23
CA GLU A 30 11.11 -3.33 -7.21
C GLU A 30 10.23 -2.07 -7.24
N PHE A 31 10.82 -0.89 -7.13
CA PHE A 31 10.09 0.38 -7.21
C PHE A 31 9.82 0.83 -8.65
N TYR A 32 8.68 1.48 -8.89
CA TYR A 32 8.45 2.14 -10.18
C TYR A 32 9.48 3.26 -10.43
N PRO A 33 9.92 3.48 -11.68
CA PRO A 33 10.80 4.58 -12.01
C PRO A 33 10.25 5.93 -11.52
N LYS A 34 11.10 6.70 -10.84
CA LYS A 34 10.79 8.04 -10.29
C LYS A 34 9.73 8.08 -9.19
N VAL A 35 9.27 6.95 -8.65
CA VAL A 35 8.27 6.95 -7.57
C VAL A 35 8.77 7.69 -6.34
N LEU A 36 10.00 7.40 -5.88
CA LEU A 36 10.63 8.06 -4.74
C LEU A 36 10.78 9.57 -5.00
N GLN A 37 11.34 9.93 -6.16
CA GLN A 37 11.55 11.33 -6.53
C GLN A 37 10.25 12.14 -6.56
N ASN A 38 9.19 11.60 -7.17
CA ASN A 38 7.94 12.32 -7.33
C ASN A 38 7.11 12.36 -6.05
N LEU A 39 7.12 11.30 -5.23
CA LEU A 39 6.48 11.32 -3.92
C LEU A 39 7.20 12.28 -2.97
N ALA A 40 8.53 12.32 -2.97
CA ALA A 40 9.29 13.30 -2.20
C ALA A 40 8.92 14.73 -2.60
N LYS A 41 8.74 15.02 -3.90
CA LYS A 41 8.21 16.33 -4.34
C LYS A 41 6.80 16.59 -3.82
N ILE A 42 5.90 15.61 -3.90
CA ILE A 42 4.53 15.76 -3.37
C ILE A 42 4.58 16.12 -1.89
N VAL A 43 5.39 15.42 -1.08
CA VAL A 43 5.51 15.66 0.36
C VAL A 43 6.13 17.03 0.67
N ASN A 44 7.12 17.47 -0.11
CA ASN A 44 7.84 18.72 0.15
C ASN A 44 7.12 19.97 -0.38
N GLU A 45 6.35 19.83 -1.46
CA GLU A 45 5.77 20.96 -2.19
C GLU A 45 4.25 21.08 -1.98
N LEU A 46 3.57 20.03 -1.52
CA LEU A 46 2.12 19.96 -1.38
C LEU A 46 1.71 19.54 0.03
N ASP A 47 0.54 19.99 0.45
CA ASP A 47 -0.04 19.68 1.76
C ASP A 47 -1.05 18.53 1.64
N TYR A 48 -0.54 17.31 1.47
CA TYR A 48 -1.34 16.07 1.43
C TYR A 48 -1.00 15.14 2.60
N GLU A 49 -2.03 14.57 3.22
CA GLU A 49 -1.91 13.35 4.01
C GLU A 49 -1.77 12.15 3.06
N LEU A 50 -0.72 11.36 3.21
CA LEU A 50 -0.56 10.13 2.44
C LEU A 50 -1.19 8.95 3.19
N VAL A 51 -2.01 8.18 2.49
CA VAL A 51 -2.65 6.96 2.98
C VAL A 51 -2.44 5.86 1.96
N MET A 52 -1.88 4.73 2.38
CA MET A 52 -1.69 3.57 1.51
C MET A 52 -2.96 2.73 1.54
N VAL A 53 -3.42 2.24 0.38
CA VAL A 53 -4.64 1.43 0.27
C VAL A 53 -4.40 0.25 -0.65
N THR A 54 -4.32 -0.98 -0.12
CA THR A 54 -3.95 -2.16 -0.90
C THR A 54 -4.85 -3.37 -0.59
N ASN A 55 -5.07 -4.21 -1.60
CA ASN A 55 -5.64 -5.55 -1.45
C ASN A 55 -4.45 -6.54 -1.46
N GLN A 56 -4.41 -7.48 -0.52
CA GLN A 56 -3.36 -8.50 -0.40
C GLN A 56 -4.02 -9.86 -0.28
N ASP A 57 -4.41 -10.41 -1.43
CA ASP A 57 -5.23 -11.63 -1.51
C ASP A 57 -4.61 -12.78 -0.71
N GLY A 58 -5.27 -13.17 0.38
CA GLY A 58 -4.87 -14.30 1.21
C GLY A 58 -3.71 -14.00 2.16
N LEU A 59 -3.41 -12.74 2.45
CA LEU A 59 -2.43 -12.39 3.49
C LEU A 59 -2.79 -13.05 4.83
N GLY A 60 -1.81 -13.70 5.46
CA GLY A 60 -2.00 -14.47 6.70
C GLY A 60 -2.43 -15.92 6.49
N THR A 61 -2.62 -16.37 5.24
CA THR A 61 -2.88 -17.78 4.93
C THR A 61 -1.58 -18.57 4.72
N GLU A 62 -1.69 -19.90 4.62
CA GLU A 62 -0.53 -20.76 4.29
C GLU A 62 0.09 -20.42 2.94
N SER A 63 -0.70 -19.93 1.97
CA SER A 63 -0.20 -19.54 0.65
C SER A 63 0.45 -18.16 0.62
N PHE A 64 0.13 -17.27 1.58
CA PHE A 64 0.75 -15.97 1.71
C PHE A 64 0.92 -15.58 3.18
N PRO A 65 1.93 -16.15 3.87
CA PRO A 65 2.15 -15.91 5.29
C PRO A 65 2.48 -14.45 5.59
N GLU A 66 2.07 -13.98 6.77
CA GLU A 66 2.30 -12.60 7.22
C GLU A 66 3.80 -12.24 7.22
N ASP A 67 4.67 -13.13 7.71
CA ASP A 67 6.12 -12.93 7.71
C ASP A 67 6.71 -12.70 6.31
N SER A 68 6.14 -13.36 5.29
CA SER A 68 6.57 -13.23 3.89
C SER A 68 6.17 -11.86 3.30
N PHE A 69 5.03 -11.32 3.72
CA PHE A 69 4.61 -9.96 3.38
C PHE A 69 5.41 -8.90 4.15
N ASP A 70 5.60 -9.11 5.45
CA ASP A 70 6.16 -8.11 6.36
C ASP A 70 7.57 -7.71 5.98
N LEU A 71 8.43 -8.67 5.62
CA LEU A 71 9.82 -8.38 5.30
C LEU A 71 9.98 -7.37 4.13
N PRO A 72 9.43 -7.61 2.93
CA PRO A 72 9.48 -6.64 1.84
C PRO A 72 8.66 -5.39 2.10
N HIS A 73 7.49 -5.51 2.76
CA HIS A 73 6.65 -4.35 3.08
C HIS A 73 7.35 -3.37 4.02
N GLN A 74 7.97 -3.85 5.10
CA GLN A 74 8.75 -3.02 6.02
C GLN A 74 10.01 -2.45 5.35
N LYS A 75 10.65 -3.21 4.45
CA LYS A 75 11.79 -2.69 3.68
C LYS A 75 11.38 -1.54 2.78
N MET A 76 10.25 -1.66 2.09
CA MET A 76 9.67 -0.62 1.25
C MET A 76 9.38 0.64 2.07
N LEU A 77 8.70 0.51 3.21
CA LEU A 77 8.39 1.62 4.11
C LEU A 77 9.65 2.35 4.60
N ARG A 78 10.69 1.62 5.01
CA ARG A 78 11.96 2.23 5.45
C ARG A 78 12.66 3.01 4.34
N ILE A 79 12.60 2.53 3.10
CA ILE A 79 13.17 3.25 1.95
C ILE A 79 12.38 4.53 1.69
N LEU A 80 11.05 4.46 1.71
CA LEU A 80 10.18 5.63 1.55
C LEU A 80 10.40 6.67 2.67
N GLU A 81 10.47 6.21 3.92
CA GLU A 81 10.72 7.06 5.09
C GLU A 81 12.10 7.74 5.00
N SER A 82 13.11 7.05 4.46
CA SER A 82 14.44 7.66 4.27
C SER A 82 14.44 8.85 3.29
N GLU A 83 13.43 8.94 2.42
CA GLU A 83 13.17 10.07 1.52
C GLU A 83 12.13 11.06 2.09
N GLY A 84 11.76 10.93 3.36
CA GLY A 84 10.75 11.74 4.05
C GLY A 84 9.30 11.39 3.71
N ILE A 85 9.05 10.29 2.99
CA ILE A 85 7.72 9.86 2.58
C ILE A 85 7.13 8.95 3.66
N ILE A 86 6.23 9.51 4.47
CA ILE A 86 5.58 8.80 5.58
C ILE A 86 4.09 8.65 5.29
N PHE A 87 3.61 7.41 5.30
CA PHE A 87 2.19 7.10 5.25
C PHE A 87 1.59 7.23 6.64
N SER A 88 0.57 8.09 6.77
CA SER A 88 -0.16 8.30 8.02
C SER A 88 -0.97 7.07 8.45
N GLU A 89 -1.41 6.28 7.47
CA GLU A 89 -2.08 5.01 7.67
C GLU A 89 -1.83 4.09 6.47
N GLN A 90 -1.87 2.79 6.75
CA GLN A 90 -1.77 1.73 5.78
C GLN A 90 -3.02 0.87 5.91
N LEU A 91 -3.87 0.93 4.89
CA LEU A 91 -5.15 0.24 4.83
C LEU A 91 -4.97 -1.00 3.95
N ILE A 92 -4.96 -2.16 4.58
CA ILE A 92 -4.70 -3.46 3.94
C ILE A 92 -5.95 -4.32 4.10
N ASP A 93 -6.51 -4.79 2.98
CA ASP A 93 -7.51 -5.85 2.97
C ASP A 93 -6.81 -7.18 2.63
N ASP A 94 -6.91 -8.16 3.52
CA ASP A 94 -6.29 -9.48 3.43
C ASP A 94 -7.18 -10.54 2.75
N SER A 95 -8.42 -10.16 2.42
CA SER A 95 -9.43 -11.07 1.89
C SER A 95 -9.19 -11.49 0.44
N PHE A 96 -9.64 -12.69 0.07
CA PHE A 96 -9.73 -13.08 -1.33
C PHE A 96 -10.93 -12.38 -2.01
N GLU A 97 -10.90 -12.26 -3.33
CA GLU A 97 -12.02 -11.73 -4.11
C GLU A 97 -13.36 -12.41 -3.79
N LYS A 98 -13.35 -13.74 -3.64
CA LYS A 98 -14.53 -14.56 -3.33
C LYS A 98 -15.17 -14.25 -1.97
N ASP A 99 -14.41 -13.71 -1.03
CA ASP A 99 -14.87 -13.47 0.34
C ASP A 99 -15.79 -12.23 0.41
N ASN A 100 -15.83 -11.43 -0.66
CA ASN A 100 -16.70 -10.27 -0.78
C ASN A 100 -16.57 -9.25 0.38
N SER A 101 -15.37 -9.14 0.98
CA SER A 101 -15.07 -8.22 2.07
C SER A 101 -15.46 -6.78 1.72
N PRO A 102 -16.19 -6.05 2.59
CA PRO A 102 -16.51 -4.64 2.38
C PRO A 102 -15.27 -3.74 2.33
N ASN A 103 -14.14 -4.22 2.84
CA ASN A 103 -12.87 -3.50 2.85
C ASN A 103 -12.12 -3.64 1.52
N ARG A 104 -12.32 -4.73 0.76
CA ARG A 104 -11.68 -4.96 -0.53
C ARG A 104 -12.01 -3.86 -1.55
N LYS A 105 -10.99 -3.22 -2.13
CA LYS A 105 -11.16 -2.28 -3.26
C LYS A 105 -11.88 -3.00 -4.42
N PRO A 106 -12.84 -2.35 -5.11
CA PRO A 106 -13.16 -0.91 -5.09
C PRO A 106 -14.18 -0.48 -4.02
N ARG A 107 -14.53 -1.35 -3.04
CA ARG A 107 -15.44 -0.96 -1.95
C ARG A 107 -14.75 0.01 -0.99
N LEU A 108 -15.56 0.76 -0.25
CA LEU A 108 -15.11 1.88 0.59
C LEU A 108 -14.95 1.50 2.07
N GLY A 109 -14.97 0.21 2.43
CA GLY A 109 -14.91 -0.21 3.84
C GLY A 109 -13.64 0.26 4.56
N MET A 110 -12.50 0.23 3.89
CA MET A 110 -11.24 0.77 4.44
C MET A 110 -11.26 2.30 4.59
N LEU A 111 -12.08 3.00 3.80
CA LEU A 111 -12.07 4.46 3.70
C LEU A 111 -13.14 5.15 4.56
N GLN A 112 -13.90 4.41 5.37
CA GLN A 112 -15.08 4.92 6.09
C GLN A 112 -14.78 6.19 6.90
N LYS A 113 -13.68 6.22 7.66
CA LYS A 113 -13.28 7.40 8.46
C LYS A 113 -12.97 8.64 7.61
N TYR A 114 -12.51 8.45 6.37
CA TYR A 114 -12.20 9.54 5.45
C TYR A 114 -13.45 10.04 4.70
N VAL A 115 -14.45 9.17 4.51
CA VAL A 115 -15.72 9.51 3.85
C VAL A 115 -16.68 10.22 4.81
N HIS A 116 -16.78 9.71 6.05
CA HIS A 116 -17.76 10.19 7.02
C HIS A 116 -17.19 11.18 8.05
N GLY A 117 -15.87 11.34 8.08
CA GLY A 117 -15.19 12.09 9.14
C GLY A 117 -15.08 11.27 10.43
N ASN A 118 -14.26 11.77 11.36
CA ASN A 118 -14.22 11.30 12.74
C ASN A 118 -15.33 11.96 13.58
#